data_AF-A0A370L7B5-F1
#
_entry.id   AF-A0A370L7B5-F1
#
_cell.length_a   1.000
_cell.length_b   1.000
_cell.length_c   1.000
_cell.angle_alpha   90.00
_cell.angle_beta   90.00
_cell.angle_gamma   90.00
#
_symmetry.space_group_name_H-M   'P 1'
#
loop_
_entity.id
_entity.type
_entity.pdbx_description
1 polymer ?
#
loop_
_entity_poly.entity_id
_entity_poly.type
_entity_poly.pdbx_seq_one_letter_code
_entity_poly.pdbx_strand_id
1 'polypeptide(L)'
;MTIAFAGGLTEGQRQPRDRSDWLDHPSAGCASCGRQCPMANEQDGKLRLDAAKLIQSYPTYRSLPAPMKTYVDGLNASAVKHNKEVDAWNLAHPDDPKKKQALNTPCCFQVSWALNAVGGDHTVPAASPRPRPNAHFGGGYHLGAVDELENYLNGKYGQGETVKAGSRNTRKTMEAYLAGRQGILAFREGYAGAHTEIWDKTRVLQNGAPIGNNSSGVATIDANWMWARPSIYFWEVVPERPAFIAPPWLIGWWVVTDLMARYYYYFYPDGTVVYKKIAPAYPNCPLPTEANSGRFSAGQGPSLRIQWNDEDYAAELYAYLPVSNVTMMAGSYENIAALPFSAAKMSF
;
A
#
# COMPACT_ATOMS: atom_id res chain seq x y z
N MET A 1 -4.95 -45.09 1.79
CA MET A 1 -4.72 -45.28 0.35
C MET A 1 -3.51 -44.44 0.01
N THR A 2 -2.36 -45.09 -0.12
CA THR A 2 -1.03 -44.49 -0.10
C THR A 2 -0.50 -44.45 -1.52
N ILE A 3 -0.06 -43.28 -1.99
CA ILE A 3 0.66 -43.16 -3.27
C ILE A 3 2.03 -42.57 -2.96
N ALA A 4 3.04 -43.41 -3.14
CA ALA A 4 4.46 -43.08 -3.11
C ALA A 4 4.91 -42.60 -4.48
N PHE A 5 5.87 -41.67 -4.51
CA PHE A 5 6.70 -41.41 -5.68
C PHE A 5 8.17 -41.50 -5.27
N ALA A 6 8.88 -42.43 -5.90
CA ALA A 6 10.33 -42.56 -5.91
C ALA A 6 10.81 -42.29 -7.34
N GLY A 7 11.95 -41.62 -7.46
CA GLY A 7 12.61 -41.37 -8.75
C GLY A 7 13.79 -40.42 -8.58
N GLY A 8 14.95 -40.97 -8.20
CA GLY A 8 16.23 -40.26 -8.26
C GLY A 8 16.94 -40.52 -9.59
N LEU A 9 17.73 -39.57 -10.07
CA LEU A 9 18.84 -39.80 -10.99
C LEU A 9 19.96 -38.75 -10.79
N THR A 10 21.10 -39.29 -10.37
CA THR A 10 22.49 -39.02 -10.78
C THR A 10 23.11 -37.62 -10.67
N GLU A 11 24.01 -37.58 -9.69
CA GLU A 11 25.17 -36.73 -9.47
C GLU A 11 26.15 -36.77 -10.67
N GLY A 12 26.50 -35.59 -11.19
CA GLY A 12 27.44 -35.42 -12.29
C GLY A 12 28.43 -34.29 -11.98
N GLN A 13 29.67 -34.68 -11.72
CA GLN A 13 30.83 -33.84 -11.44
C GLN A 13 31.03 -32.73 -12.49
N ARG A 14 31.29 -31.49 -12.05
CA ARG A 14 32.00 -30.48 -12.85
C ARG A 14 33.10 -29.81 -12.03
N GLN A 15 34.32 -29.94 -12.54
CA GLN A 15 35.54 -29.31 -12.07
C GLN A 15 35.52 -27.77 -12.25
N PRO A 16 36.34 -27.04 -11.47
CA PRO A 16 36.31 -25.59 -11.39
C PRO A 16 37.01 -24.96 -12.60
N ARG A 17 36.41 -23.90 -13.15
CA ARG A 17 37.07 -23.03 -14.14
C ARG A 17 37.62 -21.81 -13.44
N ASP A 18 38.93 -21.78 -13.37
CA ASP A 18 39.78 -20.62 -13.16
C ASP A 18 39.61 -19.65 -14.35
N ARG A 19 39.36 -18.38 -14.07
CA ARG A 19 39.49 -17.24 -14.98
C ARG A 19 39.73 -15.97 -14.17
N SER A 20 41.00 -15.75 -13.86
CA SER A 20 41.61 -14.43 -13.94
C SER A 20 41.36 -13.79 -15.32
N ASP A 21 41.43 -12.46 -15.36
CA ASP A 21 41.25 -11.57 -16.51
C ASP A 21 39.84 -11.01 -16.67
N TRP A 22 39.56 -9.89 -15.99
CA TRP A 22 38.96 -8.68 -16.60
C TRP A 22 39.40 -7.45 -15.80
N LEU A 23 40.35 -6.72 -16.37
CA LEU A 23 40.70 -5.35 -16.02
C LEU A 23 39.60 -4.39 -16.52
N ASP A 24 39.40 -3.33 -15.74
CA ASP A 24 38.90 -2.00 -16.11
C ASP A 24 37.61 -1.87 -16.93
N HIS A 25 36.52 -1.61 -16.21
CA HIS A 25 35.43 -0.78 -16.73
C HIS A 25 35.12 0.39 -15.78
N PRO A 26 34.95 1.61 -16.33
CA PRO A 26 34.76 2.82 -15.56
C PRO A 26 33.38 2.85 -14.89
N SER A 27 33.35 3.46 -13.71
CA SER A 27 32.17 3.83 -12.94
C SER A 27 31.10 4.51 -13.82
N ALA A 28 30.01 3.80 -14.10
CA ALA A 28 28.81 4.37 -14.71
C ALA A 28 28.12 5.29 -13.69
N GLY A 29 28.38 6.59 -13.84
CA GLY A 29 27.61 7.63 -13.17
C GLY A 29 26.15 7.56 -13.59
N CYS A 30 25.26 7.52 -12.60
CA CYS A 30 23.82 7.53 -12.80
C CYS A 30 23.36 8.95 -13.18
N ALA A 31 23.46 9.28 -14.47
CA ALA A 31 22.97 10.52 -15.06
C ALA A 31 21.87 10.20 -16.07
N SER A 32 20.64 9.95 -15.61
CA SER A 32 19.46 9.91 -16.50
C SER A 32 18.13 10.17 -15.80
N CYS A 33 17.98 11.31 -15.14
CA CYS A 33 16.66 11.87 -14.82
C CYS A 33 16.33 12.97 -15.83
N GLY A 34 16.00 12.59 -17.07
CA GLY A 34 15.76 13.55 -18.15
C GLY A 34 14.72 13.13 -19.20
N ARG A 35 14.04 12.00 -19.03
CA ARG A 35 12.87 11.66 -19.85
C ARG A 35 11.62 11.92 -19.02
N GLN A 36 10.68 12.68 -19.58
CA GLN A 36 9.33 12.82 -19.03
C GLN A 36 8.75 11.42 -18.82
N CYS A 37 8.67 11.01 -17.55
CA CYS A 37 7.89 9.85 -17.17
C CYS A 37 6.41 10.20 -17.45
N PRO A 38 5.69 9.44 -18.29
CA PRO A 38 4.24 9.52 -18.29
C PRO A 38 3.81 9.21 -16.86
N MET A 39 3.24 10.19 -16.14
CA MET A 39 2.83 10.16 -14.71
C MET A 39 2.85 8.74 -14.18
N ALA A 40 4.05 8.24 -13.85
CA ALA A 40 4.22 6.83 -13.62
C ALA A 40 3.41 6.59 -12.36
N ASN A 41 2.48 5.63 -12.39
CA ASN A 41 1.91 5.11 -11.15
C ASN A 41 3.09 4.73 -10.28
N GLU A 42 3.44 5.62 -9.35
CA GLU A 42 4.62 5.43 -8.53
C GLU A 42 4.38 4.16 -7.74
N GLN A 43 5.22 3.17 -8.00
CA GLN A 43 5.12 1.86 -7.38
C GLN A 43 5.71 1.92 -5.96
N ASP A 44 5.20 2.83 -5.13
CA ASP A 44 5.67 3.14 -3.77
C ASP A 44 4.88 2.44 -2.65
N GLY A 45 3.94 1.57 -3.03
CA GLY A 45 3.08 0.80 -2.14
C GLY A 45 1.88 1.57 -1.59
N LYS A 46 1.56 2.77 -2.12
CA LYS A 46 0.46 3.62 -1.61
C LYS A 46 -0.70 3.70 -2.60
N LEU A 47 -1.93 3.54 -2.11
CA LEU A 47 -3.13 3.84 -2.90
C LEU A 47 -3.49 5.30 -2.72
N ARG A 48 -3.40 6.08 -3.79
CA ARG A 48 -3.83 7.47 -3.83
C ARG A 48 -5.26 7.52 -4.32
N LEU A 49 -6.22 7.38 -3.41
CA LEU A 49 -7.64 7.29 -3.76
C LEU A 49 -8.54 7.86 -2.64
N ASP A 50 -9.82 8.08 -2.97
CA ASP A 50 -10.84 8.45 -1.99
C ASP A 50 -11.13 7.30 -1.02
N ALA A 51 -10.55 7.39 0.18
CA ALA A 51 -10.72 6.40 1.23
C ALA A 51 -12.16 6.28 1.74
N ALA A 52 -12.89 7.40 1.82
CA ALA A 52 -14.26 7.39 2.31
C ALA A 52 -15.14 6.61 1.34
N LYS A 53 -14.96 6.85 0.03
CA LYS A 53 -15.64 6.11 -1.02
C LYS A 53 -15.25 4.63 -1.05
N LEU A 54 -13.97 4.30 -0.87
CA LEU A 54 -13.51 2.91 -0.77
C LEU A 54 -14.24 2.17 0.38
N ILE A 55 -14.24 2.75 1.58
CA ILE A 55 -14.86 2.14 2.76
C ILE A 55 -16.38 2.04 2.61
N GLN A 56 -17.04 3.13 2.19
CA GLN A 56 -18.50 3.17 2.00
C GLN A 56 -18.96 2.13 0.96
N SER A 57 -18.13 1.88 -0.05
CA SER A 57 -18.44 0.95 -1.13
C SER A 57 -18.08 -0.50 -0.81
N TYR A 58 -17.45 -0.78 0.35
CA TYR A 58 -17.06 -2.14 0.74
C TYR A 58 -18.27 -2.93 1.27
N PRO A 59 -18.86 -3.85 0.47
CA PRO A 59 -20.16 -4.41 0.80
C PRO A 59 -20.04 -5.47 1.90
N THR A 60 -21.08 -5.57 2.72
CA THR A 60 -21.28 -6.74 3.60
C THR A 60 -21.70 -7.97 2.80
N TYR A 61 -21.54 -9.18 3.36
CA TYR A 61 -22.07 -10.39 2.71
C TYR A 61 -23.57 -10.28 2.41
N ARG A 62 -24.34 -9.74 3.35
CA ARG A 62 -25.80 -9.56 3.22
C ARG A 62 -26.17 -8.55 2.15
N SER A 63 -25.30 -7.57 1.92
CA SER A 63 -25.47 -6.51 0.93
C SER A 63 -24.66 -6.76 -0.34
N LEU A 64 -24.19 -8.00 -0.58
CA LEU A 64 -23.54 -8.33 -1.84
C LEU A 64 -24.53 -8.13 -2.98
N PRO A 65 -24.09 -7.53 -4.10
CA PRO A 65 -24.89 -7.49 -5.32
C PRO A 65 -25.37 -8.88 -5.70
N ALA A 66 -26.65 -9.02 -6.08
CA ALA A 66 -27.27 -10.33 -6.33
C ALA A 66 -26.46 -11.24 -7.27
N PRO A 67 -25.90 -10.76 -8.40
CA PRO A 67 -25.07 -11.61 -9.26
C PRO A 67 -23.81 -12.16 -8.56
N MET A 68 -23.15 -11.33 -7.76
CA MET A 68 -21.98 -11.73 -6.98
C MET A 68 -22.35 -12.71 -5.88
N LYS A 69 -23.48 -12.48 -5.19
CA LYS A 69 -23.99 -13.38 -4.16
C LYS A 69 -24.31 -14.76 -4.75
N THR A 70 -25.03 -14.82 -5.87
CA THR A 70 -25.34 -16.06 -6.58
C THR A 70 -24.06 -16.80 -6.98
N TYR A 71 -23.06 -16.09 -7.48
CA TYR A 71 -21.78 -16.69 -7.84
C TYR A 71 -21.07 -17.32 -6.62
N VAL A 72 -20.95 -16.58 -5.52
CA VAL A 72 -20.29 -17.04 -4.28
C VAL A 72 -21.05 -18.19 -3.63
N ASP A 73 -22.38 -18.11 -3.58
CA ASP A 73 -23.24 -19.21 -3.11
C ASP A 73 -23.05 -20.47 -3.97
N GLY A 74 -22.90 -20.30 -5.29
CA GLY A 74 -22.59 -21.39 -6.23
C GLY A 74 -21.26 -22.06 -5.94
N LEU A 75 -20.20 -21.29 -5.67
CA LEU A 75 -18.89 -21.82 -5.26
C LEU A 75 -18.97 -22.62 -3.95
N ASN A 76 -19.90 -22.26 -3.07
CA ASN A 76 -20.05 -22.87 -1.75
C ASN A 76 -21.07 -24.01 -1.71
N ALA A 77 -21.84 -24.26 -2.77
CA ALA A 77 -22.96 -25.18 -2.74
C ALA A 77 -22.57 -26.62 -2.31
N SER A 78 -21.45 -27.13 -2.81
CA SER A 78 -20.95 -28.47 -2.46
C SER A 78 -20.50 -28.55 -0.99
N ALA A 79 -19.74 -27.56 -0.52
CA ALA A 79 -19.28 -27.48 0.86
C ALA A 79 -20.45 -27.30 1.84
N VAL A 80 -21.45 -26.49 1.49
CA VAL A 80 -22.68 -26.33 2.29
C VAL A 80 -23.44 -27.65 2.41
N LYS A 81 -23.58 -28.39 1.30
CA LYS A 81 -24.20 -29.72 1.33
C LYS A 81 -23.43 -30.68 2.24
N HIS A 82 -22.11 -30.79 2.06
CA HIS A 82 -21.25 -31.64 2.88
C HIS A 82 -21.31 -31.26 4.37
N ASN A 83 -21.29 -29.97 4.69
CA ASN A 83 -21.32 -29.49 6.07
C ASN A 83 -22.63 -29.83 6.79
N LYS A 84 -23.77 -29.88 6.07
CA LYS A 84 -25.04 -30.35 6.65
C LYS A 84 -24.98 -31.84 7.00
N GLU A 85 -24.33 -32.65 6.17
CA GLU A 85 -24.12 -34.07 6.44
C GLU A 85 -23.18 -34.27 7.64
N VAL A 86 -22.12 -33.45 7.75
CA VAL A 86 -21.24 -33.41 8.92
C VAL A 86 -21.98 -32.97 10.18
N ASP A 87 -22.86 -31.98 10.10
CA ASP A 87 -23.68 -31.54 11.24
C ASP A 87 -24.58 -32.66 11.76
N ALA A 88 -25.28 -33.35 10.85
CA ALA A 88 -26.10 -34.50 11.20
C ALA A 88 -25.26 -35.63 11.83
N TRP A 89 -24.05 -35.88 11.30
CA TRP A 89 -23.12 -36.87 11.86
C TRP A 89 -22.69 -36.50 13.27
N ASN A 90 -22.22 -35.27 13.48
CA ASN A 90 -21.68 -34.82 14.76
C ASN A 90 -22.75 -34.79 15.86
N LEU A 91 -23.99 -34.50 15.50
CA LEU A 91 -25.12 -34.59 16.42
C LEU A 91 -25.39 -36.04 16.85
N ALA A 92 -25.23 -37.01 15.94
CA ALA A 92 -25.42 -38.43 16.22
C ALA A 92 -24.20 -39.10 16.88
N HIS A 93 -23.00 -38.53 16.71
CA HIS A 93 -21.72 -39.09 17.18
C HIS A 93 -20.92 -38.02 17.94
N PRO A 94 -21.37 -37.61 19.14
CA PRO A 94 -20.73 -36.53 19.89
C PRO A 94 -19.26 -36.83 20.26
N ASP A 95 -18.91 -38.12 20.41
CA ASP A 95 -17.56 -38.56 20.77
C ASP A 95 -16.61 -38.71 19.56
N ASP A 96 -17.13 -38.58 18.32
CA ASP A 96 -16.34 -38.63 17.08
C ASP A 96 -16.76 -37.51 16.09
N PRO A 97 -16.46 -36.24 16.42
CA PRO A 97 -16.84 -35.11 15.60
C PRO A 97 -15.99 -35.01 14.34
N LYS A 98 -16.66 -34.98 13.18
CA LYS A 98 -16.08 -34.65 11.88
C LYS A 98 -15.90 -33.14 11.71
N LYS A 99 -14.86 -32.77 10.98
CA LYS A 99 -14.56 -31.37 10.64
C LYS A 99 -15.39 -30.95 9.43
N LYS A 100 -15.95 -29.74 9.49
CA LYS A 100 -16.61 -29.09 8.35
C LYS A 100 -15.57 -28.66 7.30
N GLN A 101 -15.99 -28.66 6.05
CA GLN A 101 -15.27 -28.02 4.96
C GLN A 101 -15.39 -26.49 5.09
N ALA A 102 -14.27 -25.80 4.88
CA ALA A 102 -14.25 -24.34 4.84
C ALA A 102 -15.05 -23.81 3.64
N LEU A 103 -15.78 -22.71 3.85
CA LEU A 103 -16.48 -22.01 2.78
C LEU A 103 -15.55 -20.99 2.12
N ASN A 104 -15.71 -20.79 0.82
CA ASN A 104 -15.12 -19.66 0.11
C ASN A 104 -15.68 -18.35 0.69
N THR A 105 -14.79 -17.40 0.95
CA THR A 105 -15.16 -16.05 1.40
C THR A 105 -15.09 -15.07 0.24
N PRO A 106 -15.99 -14.08 0.16
CA PRO A 106 -16.02 -13.12 -0.94
C PRO A 106 -15.01 -11.98 -0.79
N CYS A 107 -14.05 -12.06 0.13
CA CYS A 107 -13.15 -10.96 0.50
C CYS A 107 -12.50 -10.24 -0.70
N CYS A 108 -11.97 -11.00 -1.67
CA CYS A 108 -11.35 -10.42 -2.87
C CYS A 108 -12.36 -9.75 -3.80
N PHE A 109 -13.58 -10.30 -3.90
CA PHE A 109 -14.68 -9.69 -4.64
C PHE A 109 -15.14 -8.39 -3.98
N GLN A 110 -15.21 -8.35 -2.65
CA GLN A 110 -15.60 -7.16 -1.91
C GLN A 110 -14.58 -6.03 -2.08
N VAL A 111 -13.28 -6.33 -1.99
CA VAL A 111 -12.22 -5.35 -2.22
C VAL A 111 -12.24 -4.87 -3.67
N SER A 112 -12.38 -5.80 -4.63
CA SER A 112 -12.51 -5.45 -6.05
C SER A 112 -13.72 -4.54 -6.30
N TRP A 113 -14.85 -4.81 -5.65
CA TRP A 113 -16.06 -3.98 -5.76
C TRP A 113 -15.81 -2.56 -5.23
N ALA A 114 -15.19 -2.44 -4.06
CA ALA A 114 -14.83 -1.15 -3.49
C ALA A 114 -13.88 -0.36 -4.40
N LEU A 115 -12.85 -1.01 -4.96
CA LEU A 115 -11.91 -0.40 -5.91
C LEU A 115 -12.60 0.06 -7.21
N ASN A 116 -13.50 -0.76 -7.76
CA ASN A 116 -14.29 -0.40 -8.93
C ASN A 116 -15.22 0.79 -8.66
N ALA A 117 -15.81 0.85 -7.46
CA ALA A 117 -16.70 1.94 -7.06
C ALA A 117 -15.93 3.26 -6.92
N VAL A 118 -14.69 3.23 -6.39
CA VAL A 118 -13.79 4.39 -6.40
C VAL A 118 -13.64 4.90 -7.83
N GLY A 119 -13.34 4.01 -8.78
CA GLY A 119 -13.34 4.28 -10.21
C GLY A 119 -12.00 4.77 -10.76
N GLY A 120 -12.03 5.31 -11.99
CA GLY A 120 -10.85 5.82 -12.68
C GLY A 120 -9.74 4.78 -12.79
N ASP A 121 -8.54 5.21 -12.43
CA ASP A 121 -7.36 4.35 -12.43
C ASP A 121 -7.39 3.31 -11.32
N HIS A 122 -8.40 3.18 -10.46
CA HIS A 122 -8.45 2.11 -9.43
C HIS A 122 -9.25 0.89 -9.87
N THR A 123 -9.93 0.98 -11.02
CA THR A 123 -10.73 -0.11 -11.58
C THR A 123 -9.89 -1.37 -11.83
N VAL A 124 -10.49 -2.52 -11.49
CA VAL A 124 -9.88 -3.83 -11.70
C VAL A 124 -9.93 -4.16 -13.19
N PRO A 125 -8.82 -4.60 -13.80
CA PRO A 125 -8.78 -4.91 -15.23
C PRO A 125 -9.50 -6.23 -15.55
N ALA A 126 -9.85 -6.42 -16.82
CA ALA A 126 -10.44 -7.66 -17.32
C ALA A 126 -9.50 -8.87 -17.18
N ALA A 127 -8.20 -8.63 -17.36
CA ALA A 127 -7.17 -9.66 -17.28
C ALA A 127 -6.84 -9.99 -15.81
N SER A 128 -6.79 -11.29 -15.50
CA SER A 128 -6.18 -11.77 -14.25
C SER A 128 -4.70 -12.08 -14.49
N PRO A 129 -3.84 -11.97 -13.46
CA PRO A 129 -2.51 -12.59 -13.48
C PRO A 129 -2.56 -14.13 -13.57
N ARG A 130 -3.69 -14.76 -13.30
CA ARG A 130 -3.91 -16.20 -13.53
C ARG A 130 -4.42 -16.44 -14.96
N PRO A 131 -4.26 -17.65 -15.53
CA PRO A 131 -4.75 -17.99 -16.88
C PRO A 131 -6.28 -18.18 -16.92
N ARG A 132 -7.03 -17.19 -16.43
CA ARG A 132 -8.50 -17.09 -16.49
C ARG A 132 -8.92 -15.62 -16.49
N PRO A 133 -10.06 -15.27 -17.09
CA PRO A 133 -10.62 -13.92 -16.94
C PRO A 133 -11.05 -13.64 -15.50
N ASN A 134 -11.08 -12.36 -15.13
CA ASN A 134 -11.74 -11.91 -13.91
C ASN A 134 -13.26 -12.00 -14.05
N ALA A 135 -13.95 -12.24 -12.94
CA ALA A 135 -15.41 -12.30 -12.96
C ALA A 135 -15.99 -10.90 -13.17
N HIS A 136 -17.04 -10.77 -13.97
CA HIS A 136 -17.62 -9.46 -14.31
C HIS A 136 -19.02 -9.31 -13.70
N PHE A 137 -19.17 -8.36 -12.78
CA PHE A 137 -20.42 -8.09 -12.06
C PHE A 137 -20.62 -6.58 -11.94
N GLY A 138 -21.86 -6.09 -12.04
CA GLY A 138 -22.17 -4.68 -11.75
C GLY A 138 -21.39 -3.65 -12.58
N GLY A 139 -20.92 -4.02 -13.78
CA GLY A 139 -20.14 -3.14 -14.66
C GLY A 139 -18.62 -3.10 -14.36
N GLY A 140 -18.11 -3.96 -13.47
CA GLY A 140 -16.68 -4.04 -13.15
C GLY A 140 -16.16 -5.48 -13.05
N TYR A 141 -14.84 -5.63 -13.16
CA TYR A 141 -14.16 -6.92 -13.02
C TYR A 141 -13.74 -7.19 -11.57
N HIS A 142 -13.65 -8.46 -11.19
CA HIS A 142 -13.39 -8.86 -9.82
C HIS A 142 -12.37 -9.98 -9.72
N LEU A 143 -11.39 -9.78 -8.84
CA LEU A 143 -10.35 -10.74 -8.52
C LEU A 143 -10.92 -11.79 -7.58
N GLY A 144 -10.60 -13.06 -7.84
CA GLY A 144 -11.20 -14.20 -7.16
C GLY A 144 -10.31 -14.82 -6.09
N ALA A 145 -9.06 -14.39 -5.97
CA ALA A 145 -8.09 -14.92 -5.01
C ALA A 145 -7.16 -13.83 -4.45
N VAL A 146 -6.61 -14.10 -3.26
CA VAL A 146 -5.82 -13.12 -2.49
C VAL A 146 -4.48 -12.83 -3.15
N ASP A 147 -3.82 -13.84 -3.71
CA ASP A 147 -2.61 -13.67 -4.52
C ASP A 147 -2.85 -12.89 -5.82
N GLU A 148 -4.04 -13.02 -6.44
CA GLU A 148 -4.41 -12.18 -7.58
C GLU A 148 -4.57 -10.72 -7.18
N LEU A 149 -5.23 -10.46 -6.05
CA LEU A 149 -5.36 -9.12 -5.49
C LEU A 149 -4.00 -8.53 -5.15
N GLU A 150 -3.15 -9.26 -4.44
CA GLU A 150 -1.81 -8.80 -4.12
C GLU A 150 -0.99 -8.50 -5.37
N ASN A 151 -1.00 -9.38 -6.38
CA ASN A 151 -0.29 -9.15 -7.63
C ASN A 151 -0.81 -7.90 -8.34
N TYR A 152 -2.14 -7.72 -8.39
CA TYR A 152 -2.74 -6.49 -8.91
C TYR A 152 -2.27 -5.25 -8.15
N LEU A 153 -2.32 -5.26 -6.81
CA LEU A 153 -1.88 -4.13 -5.98
C LEU A 153 -0.38 -3.86 -6.16
N ASN A 154 0.45 -4.89 -6.23
CA ASN A 154 1.90 -4.77 -6.46
C ASN A 154 2.22 -4.21 -7.84
N GLY A 155 1.61 -4.75 -8.90
CA GLY A 155 1.86 -4.28 -10.26
C GLY A 155 1.40 -2.83 -10.45
N LYS A 156 0.34 -2.42 -9.74
CA LYS A 156 -0.29 -1.13 -9.92
C LYS A 156 0.24 -0.03 -9.02
N TYR A 157 0.39 -0.33 -7.74
CA TYR A 157 0.78 0.63 -6.70
C TYR A 157 2.15 0.34 -6.13
N GLY A 158 2.81 -0.76 -6.50
CA GLY A 158 4.07 -1.21 -5.90
C GLY A 158 3.88 -2.08 -4.66
N GLN A 159 5.01 -2.53 -4.13
CA GLN A 159 5.03 -3.49 -3.02
C GLN A 159 4.41 -2.89 -1.75
N GLY A 160 3.41 -3.57 -1.20
CA GLY A 160 2.82 -3.22 0.09
C GLY A 160 3.82 -3.38 1.23
N GLU A 161 3.68 -2.56 2.27
CA GLU A 161 4.56 -2.63 3.44
C GLU A 161 4.33 -3.91 4.24
N THR A 162 5.39 -4.45 4.84
CA THR A 162 5.29 -5.62 5.71
C THR A 162 4.92 -5.19 7.13
N VAL A 163 3.67 -5.48 7.52
CA VAL A 163 3.15 -5.16 8.85
C VAL A 163 3.81 -6.03 9.92
N LYS A 164 3.82 -7.35 9.70
CA LYS A 164 4.42 -8.31 10.64
C LYS A 164 5.93 -8.39 10.44
N ALA A 165 6.69 -7.84 11.38
CA ALA A 165 8.14 -7.78 11.35
C ALA A 165 8.74 -8.25 12.68
N GLY A 166 10.07 -8.38 12.79
CA GLY A 166 10.73 -8.85 14.01
C GLY A 166 10.31 -8.10 15.27
N SER A 167 10.20 -6.77 15.21
CA SER A 167 9.71 -5.92 16.30
C SER A 167 8.17 -5.79 16.39
N ARG A 168 7.45 -6.29 15.37
CA ARG A 168 5.99 -6.23 15.23
C ARG A 168 5.43 -7.63 15.00
N ASN A 169 5.55 -8.49 16.00
CA ASN A 169 5.20 -9.91 15.91
C ASN A 169 3.93 -10.31 16.70
N THR A 170 3.32 -9.37 17.42
CA THR A 170 2.06 -9.58 18.15
C THR A 170 0.93 -8.78 17.50
N ARG A 171 -0.32 -9.24 17.67
CA ARG A 171 -1.51 -8.50 17.25
C ARG A 171 -1.47 -7.05 17.74
N LYS A 172 -1.24 -6.85 19.03
CA LYS A 172 -1.21 -5.51 19.66
C LYS A 172 -0.19 -4.58 19.01
N THR A 173 1.04 -5.06 18.75
CA THR A 173 2.09 -4.22 18.15
C THR A 173 1.85 -3.94 16.66
N MET A 174 1.20 -4.85 15.94
CA MET A 174 0.78 -4.64 14.56
C MET A 174 -0.40 -3.66 14.45
N GLU A 175 -1.43 -3.82 15.28
CA GLU A 175 -2.57 -2.88 15.33
C GLU A 175 -2.11 -1.48 15.75
N ALA A 176 -1.18 -1.37 16.72
CA ALA A 176 -0.59 -0.09 17.11
C ALA A 176 0.18 0.59 15.96
N TYR A 177 0.87 -0.19 15.12
CA TYR A 177 1.57 0.33 13.94
C TYR A 177 0.63 0.81 12.83
N LEU A 178 -0.58 0.24 12.76
CA LEU A 178 -1.61 0.62 11.79
C LEU A 178 -2.58 1.69 12.32
N ALA A 179 -2.52 2.03 13.60
CA ALA A 179 -3.41 2.99 14.23
C ALA A 179 -3.40 4.33 13.48
N GLY A 180 -4.58 4.87 13.19
CA GLY A 180 -4.75 6.14 12.46
C GLY A 180 -4.61 6.05 10.94
N ARG A 181 -4.10 4.92 10.42
CA ARG A 181 -3.85 4.68 9.00
C ARG A 181 -4.98 3.87 8.41
N GLN A 182 -5.23 3.95 7.11
CA GLN A 182 -6.32 3.20 6.47
C GLN A 182 -5.82 2.56 5.19
N GLY A 183 -6.41 1.44 4.78
CA GLY A 183 -5.97 0.78 3.56
C GLY A 183 -6.39 -0.67 3.43
N ILE A 184 -5.70 -1.40 2.57
CA ILE A 184 -6.00 -2.80 2.26
C ILE A 184 -4.94 -3.68 2.92
N LEU A 185 -5.38 -4.66 3.70
CA LEU A 185 -4.54 -5.69 4.28
C LEU A 185 -4.61 -6.97 3.43
N ALA A 186 -3.47 -7.60 3.19
CA ALA A 186 -3.40 -8.96 2.67
C ALA A 186 -2.66 -9.86 3.67
N PHE A 187 -3.35 -10.89 4.12
CA PHE A 187 -2.83 -11.90 5.03
C PHE A 187 -2.42 -13.12 4.21
N ARG A 188 -1.15 -13.54 4.30
CA ARG A 188 -0.63 -14.68 3.53
C ARG A 188 -0.30 -15.87 4.39
N GLU A 189 -0.58 -17.04 3.82
CA GLU A 189 -0.07 -18.33 4.26
C GLU A 189 0.42 -19.08 3.02
N GLY A 190 1.74 -19.14 2.85
CA GLY A 190 2.36 -19.72 1.65
C GLY A 190 2.02 -18.96 0.35
N TYR A 191 1.88 -19.71 -0.74
CA TYR A 191 1.79 -19.17 -2.10
C TYR A 191 0.41 -18.60 -2.47
N ALA A 192 -0.70 -19.14 -1.97
CA ALA A 192 -2.04 -18.80 -2.46
C ALA A 192 -2.65 -17.50 -1.86
N GLY A 193 -2.01 -16.94 -0.83
CA GLY A 193 -2.64 -15.94 0.04
C GLY A 193 -3.76 -16.57 0.90
N ALA A 194 -4.04 -15.98 2.06
CA ALA A 194 -4.99 -16.55 3.03
C ALA A 194 -6.28 -15.72 3.11
N HIS A 195 -6.15 -14.39 3.21
CA HIS A 195 -7.29 -13.49 3.33
C HIS A 195 -6.92 -12.05 2.99
N THR A 196 -7.92 -11.20 2.77
CA THR A 196 -7.74 -9.76 2.57
C THR A 196 -8.93 -9.01 3.15
N GLU A 197 -8.70 -7.83 3.74
CA GLU A 197 -9.75 -7.00 4.31
C GLU A 197 -9.33 -5.52 4.32
N ILE A 198 -10.27 -4.60 4.54
CA ILE A 198 -9.98 -3.18 4.70
C ILE A 198 -9.64 -2.88 6.17
N TRP A 199 -8.63 -2.04 6.41
CA TRP A 199 -8.33 -1.45 7.71
C TRP A 199 -8.84 0.01 7.75
N ASP A 200 -9.68 0.34 8.73
CA ASP A 200 -10.44 1.60 8.80
C ASP A 200 -9.85 2.68 9.72
N LYS A 201 -8.54 2.63 10.03
CA LYS A 201 -7.83 3.39 11.08
C LYS A 201 -7.81 2.73 12.45
N THR A 202 -8.80 1.92 12.77
CA THR A 202 -8.95 1.37 14.13
C THR A 202 -9.06 -0.13 14.16
N ARG A 203 -9.54 -0.74 13.08
CA ARG A 203 -9.86 -2.16 13.02
C ARG A 203 -9.94 -2.67 11.59
N VAL A 204 -9.93 -4.00 11.49
CA VAL A 204 -10.28 -4.71 10.28
C VAL A 204 -11.80 -4.66 10.08
N LEU A 205 -12.24 -4.23 8.91
CA LEU A 205 -13.61 -4.34 8.43
C LEU A 205 -13.74 -5.69 7.74
N GLN A 206 -14.54 -6.59 8.31
CA GLN A 206 -14.87 -7.86 7.70
C GLN A 206 -16.35 -7.88 7.33
N ASN A 207 -16.68 -8.27 6.10
CA ASN A 207 -18.05 -8.17 5.59
C ASN A 207 -18.62 -6.76 5.80
N GLY A 208 -17.86 -5.71 5.48
CA GLY A 208 -18.30 -4.31 5.61
C GLY A 208 -18.66 -3.87 7.04
N ALA A 209 -18.31 -4.66 8.06
CA ALA A 209 -18.62 -4.38 9.45
C ALA A 209 -17.43 -4.72 10.39
N PRO A 210 -17.39 -4.15 11.60
CA PRO A 210 -16.43 -4.56 12.63
C PRO A 210 -16.59 -6.05 12.97
N ILE A 211 -15.47 -6.77 13.17
CA ILE A 211 -15.47 -8.20 13.54
C ILE A 211 -16.37 -8.49 14.75
N GLY A 212 -16.40 -7.60 15.75
CA GLY A 212 -17.24 -7.73 16.95
C GLY A 212 -18.73 -7.49 16.75
N ASN A 213 -19.14 -6.89 15.62
CA ASN A 213 -20.54 -6.53 15.32
C ASN A 213 -21.12 -7.35 14.16
N ASN A 214 -20.40 -8.38 13.71
CA ASN A 214 -20.78 -9.14 12.54
C ASN A 214 -21.83 -10.20 12.89
N SER A 215 -23.08 -9.75 13.02
CA SER A 215 -24.27 -10.60 13.21
C SER A 215 -24.73 -11.23 11.88
N SER A 216 -23.90 -11.26 10.83
CA SER A 216 -24.32 -11.61 9.47
C SER A 216 -24.61 -13.09 9.24
N GLY A 217 -24.14 -13.99 10.12
CA GLY A 217 -24.36 -15.44 10.00
C GLY A 217 -23.54 -16.10 8.88
N VAL A 218 -22.53 -15.40 8.34
CA VAL A 218 -21.63 -15.90 7.29
C VAL A 218 -20.20 -15.78 7.77
N ALA A 219 -19.33 -16.69 7.32
CA ALA A 219 -17.95 -16.90 7.77
C ALA A 219 -17.24 -15.61 8.19
N THR A 220 -17.26 -15.34 9.50
CA THR A 220 -16.34 -14.43 10.16
C THR A 220 -15.02 -15.16 10.33
N ILE A 221 -13.93 -14.48 10.01
CA ILE A 221 -12.59 -14.99 10.22
C ILE A 221 -12.14 -14.45 11.56
N ASP A 222 -11.65 -15.35 12.41
CA ASP A 222 -11.10 -14.97 13.69
C ASP A 222 -9.93 -13.99 13.49
N ALA A 223 -10.01 -12.85 14.17
CA ALA A 223 -8.95 -11.84 14.14
C ALA A 223 -7.61 -12.43 14.58
N ASN A 224 -7.59 -13.32 15.58
CA ASN A 224 -6.34 -13.92 16.02
C ASN A 224 -5.74 -14.82 14.92
N TRP A 225 -6.57 -15.59 14.20
CA TRP A 225 -6.13 -16.35 13.04
C TRP A 225 -5.50 -15.46 11.95
N MET A 226 -6.10 -14.29 11.65
CA MET A 226 -5.56 -13.34 10.67
C MET A 226 -4.19 -12.80 11.09
N TRP A 227 -4.09 -12.27 12.32
CA TRP A 227 -2.84 -11.72 12.84
C TRP A 227 -1.77 -12.79 13.10
N ALA A 228 -2.15 -14.06 13.23
CA ALA A 228 -1.22 -15.17 13.33
C ALA A 228 -0.49 -15.49 12.02
N ARG A 229 -0.99 -15.02 10.85
CA ARG A 229 -0.37 -15.31 9.55
C ARG A 229 1.12 -14.92 9.51
N PRO A 230 1.99 -15.68 8.82
CA PRO A 230 3.43 -15.40 8.76
C PRO A 230 3.76 -14.08 8.06
N SER A 231 2.98 -13.68 7.04
CA SER A 231 3.19 -12.44 6.30
C SER A 231 1.88 -11.66 6.21
N ILE A 232 1.96 -10.37 6.49
CA ILE A 232 0.84 -9.44 6.44
C ILE A 232 1.33 -8.19 5.70
N TYR A 233 0.71 -7.90 4.57
CA TYR A 233 1.02 -6.73 3.74
C TYR A 233 -0.06 -5.67 3.90
N PHE A 234 0.36 -4.41 3.82
CA PHE A 234 -0.53 -3.27 3.87
C PHE A 234 -0.24 -2.32 2.72
N TRP A 235 -1.29 -1.94 2.00
CA TRP A 235 -1.23 -0.82 1.07
C TRP A 235 -2.07 0.29 1.68
N GLU A 236 -1.39 1.35 2.10
CA GLU A 236 -2.01 2.48 2.76
C GLU A 236 -2.74 3.34 1.74
N VAL A 237 -3.99 3.67 2.03
CA VAL A 237 -4.72 4.69 1.31
C VAL A 237 -4.31 6.05 1.87
N VAL A 238 -3.70 6.84 1.01
CA VAL A 238 -3.31 8.23 1.26
C VAL A 238 -4.17 9.15 0.39
N PRO A 239 -4.34 10.43 0.77
CA PRO A 239 -4.99 11.40 -0.10
C PRO A 239 -4.40 11.39 -1.51
N GLU A 240 -5.24 11.67 -2.52
CA GLU A 240 -4.73 12.00 -3.85
C GLU A 240 -3.67 13.09 -3.73
N ARG A 241 -2.66 13.04 -4.60
CA ARG A 241 -1.64 14.09 -4.60
C ARG A 241 -2.32 15.43 -4.81
N PRO A 242 -1.85 16.49 -4.13
CA PRO A 242 -2.24 17.83 -4.54
C PRO A 242 -1.92 17.99 -6.04
N ALA A 243 -2.79 18.68 -6.77
CA ALA A 243 -2.65 18.94 -8.22
C ALA A 243 -1.34 19.66 -8.60
N PHE A 244 -0.54 20.08 -7.61
CA PHE A 244 0.76 20.67 -7.80
C PHE A 244 1.78 19.63 -8.24
N ILE A 245 2.08 19.63 -9.54
CA ILE A 245 3.25 18.93 -10.08
C ILE A 245 4.47 19.78 -9.73
N ALA A 246 5.28 19.26 -8.81
CA ALA A 246 6.50 19.92 -8.39
C ALA A 246 7.45 20.09 -9.59
N PRO A 247 7.94 21.31 -9.86
CA PRO A 247 8.82 21.53 -10.99
C PRO A 247 10.18 20.84 -10.76
N PRO A 248 10.85 20.30 -11.80
CA PRO A 248 12.08 19.52 -11.64
C PRO A 248 13.20 20.24 -10.87
N TRP A 249 13.32 21.56 -11.01
CA TRP A 249 14.31 22.36 -10.28
C TRP A 249 14.12 22.32 -8.77
N LEU A 250 12.89 22.08 -8.29
CA LEU A 250 12.56 22.06 -6.87
C LEU A 250 12.98 20.74 -6.20
N ILE A 251 12.93 19.62 -6.92
CA ILE A 251 13.12 18.26 -6.37
C ILE A 251 14.53 18.01 -5.84
N GLY A 252 14.64 17.45 -4.63
CA GLY A 252 15.92 17.14 -3.99
C GLY A 252 16.24 18.03 -2.78
N TRP A 253 17.50 18.04 -2.35
CA TRP A 253 17.91 18.74 -1.13
C TRP A 253 18.14 20.25 -1.32
N TRP A 254 17.72 20.99 -0.31
CA TRP A 254 17.93 22.42 -0.12
C TRP A 254 18.45 22.67 1.29
N VAL A 255 19.37 23.62 1.45
CA VAL A 255 19.73 24.16 2.75
C VAL A 255 18.90 25.41 3.00
N VAL A 256 18.24 25.46 4.16
CA VAL A 256 17.43 26.59 4.61
C VAL A 256 18.14 27.23 5.79
N THR A 257 18.40 28.54 5.71
CA THR A 257 18.97 29.33 6.80
C THR A 257 17.88 30.26 7.32
N ASP A 258 17.43 29.98 8.54
CA ASP A 258 16.48 30.80 9.29
C ASP A 258 17.17 31.41 10.50
N LEU A 259 17.36 32.73 10.47
CA LEU A 259 18.20 33.48 11.40
C LEU A 259 19.60 32.85 11.53
N MET A 260 19.88 32.18 12.66
CA MET A 260 21.15 31.50 12.93
C MET A 260 21.05 29.97 12.78
N ALA A 261 19.85 29.43 12.58
CA ALA A 261 19.63 27.99 12.44
C ALA A 261 19.75 27.56 10.99
N ARG A 262 20.24 26.34 10.77
CA ARG A 262 20.24 25.69 9.46
C ARG A 262 19.41 24.42 9.49
N TYR A 263 18.58 24.28 8.47
CA TYR A 263 17.80 23.09 8.19
C TYR A 263 18.10 22.60 6.78
N TYR A 264 17.78 21.34 6.53
CA TYR A 264 17.98 20.69 5.25
C TYR A 264 16.66 20.10 4.81
N TYR A 265 16.08 20.64 3.75
CA TYR A 265 14.78 20.24 3.24
C TYR A 265 14.96 19.36 2.01
N TYR A 266 14.21 18.27 1.93
CA TYR A 266 14.12 17.45 0.74
C TYR A 266 12.72 17.57 0.15
N PHE A 267 12.61 18.05 -1.08
CA PHE A 267 11.35 18.14 -1.80
C PHE A 267 11.16 16.90 -2.68
N TYR A 268 10.06 16.18 -2.45
CA TYR A 268 9.64 15.04 -3.23
C TYR A 268 8.78 15.46 -4.43
N PRO A 269 8.78 14.70 -5.53
CA PRO A 269 7.89 14.95 -6.69
C PRO A 269 6.40 14.98 -6.35
N ASP A 270 6.00 14.32 -5.26
CA ASP A 270 4.61 14.16 -4.85
C ASP A 270 4.05 15.29 -3.97
N GLY A 271 4.82 16.37 -3.79
CA GLY A 271 4.45 17.47 -2.91
C GLY A 271 4.82 17.23 -1.44
N THR A 272 5.50 16.14 -1.07
CA THR A 272 6.03 15.95 0.29
C THR A 272 7.32 16.74 0.48
N VAL A 273 7.45 17.43 1.60
CA VAL A 273 8.74 17.97 2.04
C VAL A 273 9.14 17.35 3.37
N VAL A 274 10.42 17.05 3.53
CA VAL A 274 11.00 16.52 4.77
C VAL A 274 12.13 17.44 5.21
N TYR A 275 12.23 17.74 6.51
CA TYR A 275 13.38 18.46 7.05
C TYR A 275 14.31 17.59 7.90
N LYS A 276 15.57 18.01 7.98
CA LYS A 276 16.58 17.54 8.93
C LYS A 276 17.34 18.72 9.52
N LYS A 277 17.85 18.54 10.74
CA LYS A 277 18.76 19.49 11.41
C LYS A 277 20.25 19.23 11.11
N ILE A 278 20.56 18.02 10.61
CA ILE A 278 21.92 17.59 10.26
C ILE A 278 22.01 17.49 8.74
N ALA A 279 23.11 17.98 8.18
CA ALA A 279 23.37 17.95 6.75
C ALA A 279 23.36 16.51 6.22
N PRO A 280 22.69 16.23 5.08
CA PRO A 280 22.80 14.94 4.41
C PRO A 280 24.24 14.75 3.88
N ALA A 281 24.81 13.57 4.06
CA ALA A 281 26.11 13.21 3.49
C ALA A 281 26.02 12.80 2.01
N TYR A 282 24.82 12.46 1.53
CA TYR A 282 24.58 11.91 0.19
C TYR A 282 23.23 12.43 -0.35
N PRO A 283 23.00 12.37 -1.68
CA PRO A 283 21.74 12.83 -2.30
C PRO A 283 20.54 11.89 -2.06
N ASN A 284 20.58 11.03 -1.04
CA ASN A 284 19.53 10.05 -0.78
C ASN A 284 18.24 10.69 -0.25
N CYS A 285 17.10 10.10 -0.60
CA CYS A 285 15.78 10.55 -0.18
C CYS A 285 15.55 10.19 1.31
N PRO A 286 15.21 11.15 2.18
CA PRO A 286 14.97 10.88 3.60
C PRO A 286 13.56 10.33 3.84
N LEU A 287 13.41 9.25 4.61
CA LEU A 287 12.07 8.74 4.94
C LEU A 287 11.22 9.81 5.67
N PRO A 288 10.03 10.15 5.16
CA PRO A 288 9.10 11.05 5.84
C PRO A 288 8.51 10.36 7.09
N THR A 289 8.39 11.13 8.17
CA THR A 289 7.69 10.78 9.41
C THR A 289 6.76 11.92 9.78
N GLU A 290 5.80 11.68 10.67
CA GLU A 290 4.87 12.71 11.14
C GLU A 290 5.62 13.95 11.67
N ALA A 291 6.67 13.74 12.48
CA ALA A 291 7.42 14.81 13.12
C ALA A 291 8.40 15.58 12.22
N ASN A 292 8.72 15.08 11.01
CA ASN A 292 9.74 15.70 10.15
C ASN A 292 9.24 16.07 8.75
N SER A 293 7.95 15.92 8.48
CA SER A 293 7.41 16.09 7.13
C SER A 293 6.22 17.04 7.07
N GLY A 294 5.96 17.50 5.85
CA GLY A 294 4.87 18.38 5.51
C GLY A 294 4.50 18.24 4.03
N ARG A 295 3.62 19.11 3.58
CA ARG A 295 3.21 19.23 2.19
C ARG A 295 3.58 20.59 1.64
N PHE A 296 3.97 20.62 0.37
CA PHE A 296 4.18 21.85 -0.36
C PHE A 296 3.24 21.94 -1.56
N SER A 297 2.84 23.16 -1.90
CA SER A 297 1.95 23.47 -3.01
C SER A 297 2.34 24.80 -3.66
N ALA A 298 1.79 25.07 -4.84
CA ALA A 298 1.85 26.43 -5.39
C ALA A 298 1.16 27.41 -4.42
N GLY A 299 1.85 28.51 -4.13
CA GLY A 299 1.28 29.67 -3.44
C GLY A 299 0.68 30.67 -4.43
N GLN A 300 0.40 31.89 -3.93
CA GLN A 300 -0.02 33.01 -4.79
C GLN A 300 1.17 33.55 -5.59
N GLY A 301 1.02 33.67 -6.91
CA GLY A 301 2.12 34.11 -7.80
C GLY A 301 3.27 33.08 -7.89
N PRO A 302 4.51 33.51 -8.16
CA PRO A 302 5.68 32.63 -8.20
C PRO A 302 6.16 32.31 -6.78
N SER A 303 5.29 31.66 -6.00
CA SER A 303 5.59 31.24 -4.63
C SER A 303 5.24 29.78 -4.40
N LEU A 304 5.90 29.21 -3.39
CA LEU A 304 5.71 27.87 -2.88
C LEU A 304 5.21 28.01 -1.45
N ARG A 305 4.12 27.35 -1.10
CA ARG A 305 3.63 27.28 0.28
C ARG A 305 3.97 25.92 0.87
N ILE A 306 4.55 25.89 2.06
CA ILE A 306 4.84 24.67 2.82
C ILE A 306 3.97 24.65 4.08
N GLN A 307 3.17 23.60 4.24
CA GLN A 307 2.44 23.29 5.46
C GLN A 307 3.08 22.07 6.12
N TRP A 308 3.65 22.23 7.30
CA TRP A 308 4.15 21.10 8.09
C TRP A 308 2.98 20.34 8.73
N ASN A 309 3.20 19.07 9.07
CA ASN A 309 2.21 18.25 9.79
C ASN A 309 2.02 18.68 11.26
N ASP A 310 2.73 19.70 11.71
CA ASP A 310 2.51 20.40 12.98
C ASP A 310 1.47 21.50 12.75
N GLU A 311 0.24 21.29 13.24
CA GLU A 311 -0.89 22.21 13.02
C GLU A 311 -0.70 23.59 13.69
N ASP A 312 0.12 23.64 14.74
CA ASP A 312 0.44 24.88 15.46
C ASP A 312 1.55 25.69 14.77
N TYR A 313 2.24 25.08 13.79
CA TYR A 313 3.31 25.72 13.05
C TYR A 313 2.77 26.49 11.84
N ALA A 314 3.08 27.79 11.80
CA ALA A 314 2.71 28.67 10.68
C ALA A 314 3.31 28.16 9.37
N ALA A 315 2.51 28.16 8.30
CA ALA A 315 3.01 27.76 6.99
C ALA A 315 4.18 28.65 6.54
N GLU A 316 5.10 28.08 5.76
CA GLU A 316 6.19 28.83 5.14
C GLU A 316 5.83 29.21 3.71
N LEU A 317 6.24 30.39 3.28
CA LEU A 317 6.06 30.91 1.93
C LEU A 317 7.42 31.19 1.31
N TYR A 318 7.78 30.50 0.23
CA TYR A 318 9.00 30.74 -0.52
C TYR A 318 8.69 31.41 -1.84
N ALA A 319 9.12 32.66 -2.00
CA ALA A 319 9.15 33.33 -3.28
C ALA A 319 10.35 32.82 -4.10
N TYR A 320 10.11 32.58 -5.39
CA TYR A 320 11.15 32.25 -6.36
C TYR A 320 11.02 33.14 -7.59
N LEU A 321 12.15 33.36 -8.27
CA LEU A 321 12.10 33.99 -9.59
C LEU A 321 11.52 32.97 -10.58
N PRO A 322 10.58 33.34 -11.46
CA PRO A 322 9.97 32.44 -12.44
C PRO A 322 10.94 32.15 -13.60
N VAL A 323 12.09 31.54 -13.29
CA VAL A 323 13.11 31.09 -14.23
C VAL A 323 13.22 29.57 -14.18
N SER A 324 13.74 28.95 -15.25
CA SER A 324 13.75 27.49 -15.41
C SER A 324 14.64 26.76 -14.39
N ASN A 325 15.66 27.42 -13.85
CA ASN A 325 16.65 26.84 -12.94
C ASN A 325 16.79 27.70 -11.68
N VAL A 326 15.80 27.61 -10.80
CA VAL A 326 15.86 28.27 -9.49
C VAL A 326 16.82 27.50 -8.58
N THR A 327 17.88 28.17 -8.14
CA THR A 327 18.85 27.64 -7.17
C THR A 327 18.77 28.32 -5.81
N MET A 328 18.00 29.40 -5.70
CA MET A 328 17.79 30.15 -4.47
C MET A 328 16.32 30.56 -4.33
N MET A 329 15.79 30.53 -3.11
CA MET A 329 14.47 31.02 -2.76
C MET A 329 14.56 31.90 -1.51
N ALA A 330 13.66 32.89 -1.41
CA ALA A 330 13.48 33.69 -0.21
C ALA A 330 12.19 33.26 0.47
N GLY A 331 12.31 32.80 1.72
CA GLY A 331 11.21 32.31 2.52
C GLY A 331 10.74 33.32 3.56
N SER A 332 9.48 33.22 3.96
CA SER A 332 8.88 33.94 5.10
C SER A 332 7.84 33.06 5.77
N TYR A 333 7.46 33.40 7.00
CA TYR A 333 6.33 32.75 7.67
C TYR A 333 5.01 33.40 7.24
N GLU A 334 4.00 32.59 6.93
CA GLU A 334 2.66 33.05 6.59
C GLU A 334 2.06 33.79 7.80
N ASN A 335 1.51 34.99 7.58
CA ASN A 335 0.90 35.84 8.60
C ASN A 335 1.84 36.33 9.72
N ILE A 336 3.16 36.21 9.58
CA ILE A 336 4.12 36.75 10.54
C ILE A 336 5.05 37.73 9.83
N ALA A 337 5.17 38.94 10.38
CA ALA A 337 6.19 39.91 9.97
C ALA A 337 7.57 39.45 10.49
N ALA A 338 8.10 38.38 9.91
CA ALA A 338 9.40 37.81 10.24
C ALA A 338 10.46 38.26 9.22
N LEU A 339 11.74 38.21 9.64
CA LEU A 339 12.86 38.35 8.72
C LEU A 339 12.81 37.19 7.71
N PRO A 340 13.09 37.45 6.42
CA PRO A 340 13.07 36.39 5.43
C PRO A 340 14.19 35.38 5.71
N PHE A 341 13.87 34.10 5.62
CA PHE A 341 14.86 33.03 5.58
C PHE A 341 15.29 32.76 4.13
N SER A 342 16.46 32.17 3.95
CA SER A 342 16.98 31.87 2.61
C SER A 342 17.07 30.36 2.40
N ALA A 343 16.71 29.90 1.21
CA ALA A 343 16.94 28.53 0.80
C ALA A 343 17.86 28.49 -0.42
N ALA A 344 18.85 27.61 -0.39
CA ALA A 344 19.76 27.37 -1.51
C ALA A 344 19.77 25.88 -1.87
N LYS A 345 19.75 25.58 -3.17
CA LYS A 345 19.82 24.22 -3.67
C LYS A 345 21.18 23.61 -3.30
N MET A 346 21.18 22.39 -2.76
CA MET A 346 22.42 21.69 -2.47
C MET A 346 22.96 21.02 -3.74
N SER A 347 24.28 21.13 -3.96
CA SER A 347 25.03 20.26 -4.86
C SER A 347 25.73 19.17 -4.05
N PHE A 348 25.73 17.94 -4.55
CA PHE A 348 26.46 16.81 -3.99
C PHE A 348 27.59 16.40 -4.91
#